data_AF-A0A661XDK1-F1
#
_entry.id   AF-A0A661XDK1-F1
#
_cell.length_a   1.000
_cell.length_b   1.000
_cell.length_c   1.000
_cell.angle_alpha   90.00
_cell.angle_beta   90.00
_cell.angle_gamma   90.00
#
_symmetry.space_group_name_H-M   'P 1'
#
loop_
_entity.id
_entity.type
_entity.pdbx_description
1 polymer ?
#
loop_
_entity_poly.entity_id
_entity_poly.type
_entity_poly.pdbx_seq_one_letter_code
_entity_poly.pdbx_strand_id
1 'polypeptide(L)'
;MRLSILFAWRYLFGKKSTNAINIITGISIVGIGVGTAALILVLSVFNGFEDLLAGLMNSVNADIKVMPVQGKRFEIDSATLKKINAL
;
A
#
# COMPACT_ATOMS: atom_id res chain seq x y z
N MET A 1 16.20 -5.91 37.68
CA MET A 1 15.27 -5.70 36.54
C MET A 1 13.92 -6.41 36.68
N ARG A 2 13.81 -7.65 37.18
CA ARG A 2 12.50 -8.35 37.35
C ARG A 2 11.52 -7.66 38.31
N LEU A 3 12.05 -6.95 39.31
CA LEU A 3 11.25 -6.24 40.33
C LEU A 3 10.35 -5.15 39.71
N SER A 4 10.88 -4.40 38.74
CA SER A 4 10.15 -3.29 38.10
C SER A 4 8.95 -3.76 37.29
N ILE A 5 9.08 -4.88 36.57
CA ILE A 5 7.98 -5.52 35.83
C ILE A 5 6.92 -6.08 36.78
N LEU A 6 7.34 -6.72 37.89
CA LEU A 6 6.43 -7.20 38.93
C LEU A 6 5.61 -6.05 39.53
N PHE A 7 6.23 -4.90 39.79
CA PHE A 7 5.50 -3.72 40.25
C PHE A 7 4.60 -3.14 39.15
N ALA A 8 5.09 -3.01 37.92
CA ALA A 8 4.28 -2.50 36.80
C ALA A 8 3.01 -3.32 36.60
N TRP A 9 3.12 -4.66 36.56
CA TRP A 9 1.96 -5.56 36.42
C TRP A 9 1.01 -5.47 37.62
N ARG A 10 1.56 -5.34 38.84
CA ARG A 10 0.75 -5.12 40.06
C ARG A 10 -0.04 -3.81 40.01
N TYR A 11 0.49 -2.77 39.39
CA TYR A 11 -0.21 -1.48 39.25
C TYR A 11 -1.17 -1.45 38.06
N LEU A 12 -0.87 -2.18 36.97
CA LEU A 12 -1.75 -2.33 35.81
C LEU A 12 -2.99 -3.18 36.10
N PHE A 13 -2.86 -4.27 36.86
CA PHE A 13 -3.95 -5.23 37.14
C PHE A 13 -4.36 -5.27 38.62
N GLY A 14 -3.88 -4.33 39.44
CA GLY A 14 -4.14 -4.30 40.87
C GLY A 14 -5.58 -3.90 41.19
N LYS A 15 -6.26 -4.69 42.02
CA LYS A 15 -7.57 -4.35 42.60
C LYS A 15 -7.42 -3.12 43.51
N LYS A 16 -7.58 -1.91 42.97
CA LYS A 16 -7.67 -0.68 43.77
C LYS A 16 -9.11 -0.27 43.99
N SER A 17 -9.39 0.20 45.21
CA SER A 17 -10.68 0.71 45.70
C SER A 17 -11.29 1.81 44.80
N THR A 18 -10.48 2.54 44.03
CA THR A 18 -10.93 3.56 43.08
C THR A 18 -11.14 2.98 41.67
N ASN A 19 -12.35 2.46 41.41
CA ASN A 19 -12.77 1.93 40.10
C ASN A 19 -12.47 2.86 38.92
N ALA A 20 -12.50 4.18 39.14
CA ALA A 20 -12.20 5.18 38.11
C ALA A 20 -10.80 5.02 37.48
N ILE A 21 -9.79 4.65 38.26
CA ILE A 21 -8.41 4.49 37.75
C ILE A 21 -8.35 3.33 36.77
N ASN A 22 -8.95 2.18 37.12
CA ASN A 22 -8.93 0.99 36.27
C ASN A 22 -9.66 1.22 34.94
N ILE A 23 -10.75 2.00 34.96
CA ILE A 23 -11.49 2.39 33.75
C ILE A 23 -10.61 3.26 32.84
N ILE A 24 -9.97 4.30 33.38
CA ILE A 24 -9.07 5.18 32.60
C ILE A 24 -7.91 4.38 32.01
N THR A 25 -7.28 3.51 32.81
CA THR A 25 -6.20 2.64 32.33
C THR A 25 -6.66 1.72 31.21
N GLY A 26 -7.85 1.11 31.33
CA GLY A 26 -8.42 0.27 30.28
C GLY A 26 -8.66 1.03 28.98
N ILE A 27 -9.30 2.20 29.04
CA ILE A 27 -9.57 3.03 27.85
C ILE A 27 -8.26 3.46 27.19
N SER A 28 -7.25 3.87 27.96
CA SER A 28 -5.95 4.27 27.43
C SER A 28 -5.25 3.13 26.69
N ILE A 29 -5.24 1.92 27.26
CA ILE A 29 -4.62 0.75 26.62
C ILE A 29 -5.36 0.39 25.33
N VAL A 30 -6.69 0.41 25.35
CA VAL A 30 -7.50 0.13 24.15
C VAL A 30 -7.25 1.19 23.08
N GLY A 31 -7.23 2.48 23.44
CA GLY A 31 -7.00 3.57 22.49
C GLY A 31 -5.62 3.46 21.81
N ILE A 32 -4.56 3.23 22.59
CA ILE A 32 -3.22 3.04 22.07
C ILE A 32 -3.17 1.77 21.21
N GLY A 33 -3.74 0.66 21.69
CA GLY A 33 -3.75 -0.61 20.98
C GLY A 33 -4.43 -0.53 19.62
N VAL A 34 -5.61 0.10 19.55
CA VAL A 34 -6.34 0.31 18.29
C VAL A 34 -5.56 1.23 17.35
N GLY A 35 -5.02 2.34 17.85
CA GLY A 35 -4.24 3.28 17.04
C GLY A 35 -2.97 2.64 16.45
N THR A 36 -2.21 1.91 17.28
CA THR A 36 -1.02 1.20 16.82
C THR A 36 -1.36 0.08 15.84
N ALA A 37 -2.42 -0.70 16.10
CA ALA A 37 -2.86 -1.75 15.18
C ALA A 37 -3.28 -1.19 13.81
N ALA A 38 -4.02 -0.07 13.80
CA ALA A 38 -4.41 0.59 12.56
C ALA A 38 -3.19 1.04 11.74
N LEU A 39 -2.18 1.66 12.38
CA LEU A 39 -0.95 2.06 11.71
C LEU A 39 -0.17 0.87 11.14
N ILE A 40 -0.04 -0.21 11.91
CA ILE A 40 0.63 -1.44 11.46
C ILE A 40 -0.08 -2.02 10.23
N LEU A 41 -1.40 -2.07 10.25
CA LEU A 41 -2.19 -2.60 9.12
C LEU A 41 -2.00 -1.76 7.85
N VAL A 42 -2.06 -0.43 7.96
CA VAL A 42 -1.85 0.47 6.81
C VAL A 42 -0.46 0.31 6.23
N LEU A 43 0.58 0.30 7.08
CA LEU A 43 1.96 0.08 6.64
C LEU A 43 2.14 -1.30 5.99
N SER A 44 1.52 -2.34 6.55
CA SER A 44 1.57 -3.69 5.98
C SER A 44 0.92 -3.75 4.59
N VAL A 45 -0.21 -3.05 4.40
CA VAL A 45 -0.85 -2.98 3.09
C VAL A 45 0.03 -2.23 2.11
N PHE A 46 0.63 -1.10 2.49
CA PHE A 46 1.54 -0.36 1.60
C PHE A 46 2.76 -1.18 1.19
N ASN A 47 3.38 -1.90 2.13
CA ASN A 47 4.52 -2.77 1.82
C ASN A 47 4.16 -3.84 0.76
N GLY A 48 2.99 -4.48 0.87
CA GLY A 48 2.56 -5.47 -0.13
C GLY A 48 2.00 -4.86 -1.42
N PHE A 49 1.42 -3.66 -1.33
CA PHE A 49 0.84 -2.95 -2.46
C PHE A 49 1.89 -2.37 -3.40
N GLU A 50 3.04 -1.94 -2.86
CA GLU A 50 4.17 -1.43 -3.64
C GLU A 50 4.66 -2.46 -4.67
N ASP A 51 4.88 -3.70 -4.24
CA ASP A 51 5.32 -4.79 -5.13
C ASP A 51 4.28 -5.11 -6.21
N LEU A 52 2.99 -5.15 -5.83
CA LEU A 52 1.90 -5.39 -6.76
C LEU A 52 1.83 -4.28 -7.83
N LEU A 53 1.94 -3.03 -7.40
CA LEU A 53 1.89 -1.88 -8.28
C LEU A 53 3.11 -1.84 -9.21
N ALA A 54 4.31 -2.12 -8.68
CA ALA A 54 5.53 -2.22 -9.47
C ALA A 54 5.42 -3.32 -10.55
N GLY A 55 4.91 -4.50 -10.19
CA GLY A 55 4.66 -5.59 -11.13
C GLY A 55 3.67 -5.20 -12.24
N LEU A 56 2.58 -4.51 -11.87
CA LEU A 56 1.61 -4.01 -12.84
C LEU A 56 2.24 -2.98 -13.78
N MET A 57 3.04 -2.04 -13.25
CA MET A 57 3.70 -1.03 -14.07
C MET A 57 4.74 -1.62 -15.01
N ASN A 58 5.53 -2.60 -14.57
CA ASN A 58 6.49 -3.31 -15.43
C ASN A 58 5.81 -4.07 -16.57
N SER A 59 4.58 -4.57 -16.37
CA SER A 59 3.83 -5.22 -17.45
C SER A 59 3.42 -4.26 -18.58
N VAL A 60 3.27 -2.97 -18.26
CA VAL A 60 2.86 -1.93 -19.21
C VAL A 60 4.07 -1.17 -19.77
N ASN A 61 5.08 -0.92 -18.93
CA ASN A 61 6.31 -0.21 -19.24
C ASN A 61 7.50 -1.13 -18.99
N ALA A 62 7.68 -2.12 -19.86
CA ALA A 62 8.86 -2.98 -19.81
C ALA A 62 10.14 -2.16 -20.03
N ASP A 63 11.22 -2.53 -19.34
CA ASP A 63 12.55 -1.89 -19.48
C ASP A 63 13.04 -1.85 -20.93
N ILE A 64 12.66 -2.87 -21.71
CA ILE A 64 12.95 -2.95 -23.14
C ILE A 64 11.64 -2.83 -23.92
N LYS A 65 11.44 -1.68 -24.56
CA LYS A 65 10.28 -1.42 -25.41
C LYS A 65 10.65 -1.56 -26.88
N VAL A 66 10.19 -2.63 -27.53
CA VAL A 66 10.33 -2.79 -28.98
C VAL A 66 9.27 -1.93 -29.67
N MET A 67 9.71 -0.86 -30.31
CA MET A 67 8.87 0.03 -31.11
C MET A 67 9.27 -0.03 -32.57
N PRO A 68 8.32 0.09 -33.51
CA PRO A 68 8.66 0.15 -34.92
C PRO A 68 9.50 1.40 -35.20
N VAL A 69 10.63 1.23 -35.90
CA VAL A 69 11.53 2.32 -36.31
C VAL A 69 10.81 3.32 -37.25
N GLN A 70 9.85 2.82 -38.04
CA GLN A 70 9.01 3.62 -38.93
C GLN A 70 7.55 3.16 -38.80
N GLY A 71 6.61 4.10 -38.69
CA GLY A 71 5.19 3.79 -38.45
C GLY A 71 4.59 2.90 -39.55
N LYS A 72 3.54 2.12 -39.23
CA LYS A 72 2.77 1.28 -40.18
C LYS A 72 1.94 2.09 -41.18
N ARG A 73 2.34 3.31 -41.50
CA ARG A 73 1.64 4.17 -42.46
C ARG A 73 2.46 4.17 -43.74
N PHE A 74 1.85 3.75 -44.82
CA PHE A 74 2.37 3.99 -46.15
C PHE A 74 2.22 5.49 -46.44
N GLU A 75 3.28 6.14 -46.91
CA GLU A 75 3.12 7.43 -47.57
C GLU A 75 2.37 7.18 -48.88
N ILE A 76 1.12 7.64 -48.94
CA ILE A 76 0.27 7.40 -50.09
C ILE A 76 0.65 8.42 -51.16
N ASP A 77 1.29 7.95 -52.23
CA ASP A 77 1.52 8.77 -53.42
C ASP A 77 0.23 8.96 -54.23
N SER A 78 0.08 10.16 -54.78
CA SER A 78 -1.02 10.59 -55.65
C SER A 78 -1.27 9.66 -56.85
N ALA A 79 -0.22 9.01 -57.38
CA ALA A 79 -0.36 8.03 -58.46
C ALA A 79 -1.00 6.72 -57.99
N THR A 80 -0.78 6.33 -56.74
CA THR A 80 -1.35 5.11 -56.15
C THR A 80 -2.84 5.30 -55.82
N LEU A 81 -3.23 6.49 -55.34
CA LEU A 81 -4.65 6.86 -55.14
C LEU A 81 -5.47 6.78 -56.43
N LYS A 82 -4.90 7.21 -57.56
CA LYS A 82 -5.59 7.16 -58.86
C LYS A 82 -5.86 5.72 -59.32
N LYS A 83 -4.97 4.77 -59.03
CA LYS A 83 -5.16 3.36 -59.37
C LYS A 83 -6.25 2.69 -58.52
N ILE A 84 -6.39 3.09 -57.25
CA ILE A 84 -7.42 2.54 -56.35
C ILE A 84 -8.81 3.09 -56.71
N ASN A 85 -8.93 4.38 -57.05
CA ASN A 85 -10.21 4.99 -57.46
C ASN A 85 -10.69 4.59 -58.87
N ALA A 86 -9.83 3.93 -59.65
CA ALA A 86 -10.14 3.46 -61.00
C ALA A 86 -10.57 1.98 -61.05
N LEU A 87 -10.61 1.31 -59.89
CA LEU A 87 -11.27 0.02 -59.65
C LEU A 87 -12.70 0.26 -59.15
#